data_AF-A0A4D7H641-F1
#
_entry.id   AF-A0A4D7H641-F1
#
_cell.length_a   1.000
_cell.length_b   1.000
_cell.length_c   1.000
_cell.angle_alpha   90.00
_cell.angle_beta   90.00
_cell.angle_gamma   90.00
#
_symmetry.space_group_name_H-M   'P 1'
#
loop_
_entity.id
_entity.type
_entity.pdbx_description
1 polymer ?
#
loop_
_entity_poly.entity_id
_entity_poly.type
_entity_poly.pdbx_seq_one_letter_code
_entity_poly.pdbx_strand_id
1 'polypeptide(L)'
;MAETEAQNNVDRLVELLDGRLKKSEWEILVALAEADEPLTEDELAEATGYTERTVSKRVDTLEEQVHGGTLIQRDDDGNPYLHPQFAAAIRQYES
;
A
#
# COMPACT_ATOMS: atom_id res chain seq x y z
N MET A 1 13.52 22.05 6.41
CA MET A 1 12.29 22.21 7.23
C MET A 1 11.07 21.62 6.52
N ALA A 2 10.89 21.83 5.21
CA ALA A 2 9.78 21.27 4.45
C ALA A 2 9.76 19.71 4.37
N GLU A 3 10.92 19.04 4.25
CA GLU A 3 10.99 17.57 4.23
C GLU A 3 10.47 16.93 5.52
N THR A 4 10.72 17.57 6.67
CA THR A 4 10.25 17.08 7.97
C THR A 4 8.74 17.21 8.10
N GLU A 5 8.14 18.31 7.62
CA GLU A 5 6.69 18.50 7.66
C GLU A 5 5.95 17.54 6.70
N ALA A 6 6.51 17.31 5.51
CA ALA A 6 5.96 16.34 4.56
C ALA A 6 5.96 14.92 5.14
N GLN A 7 7.07 14.48 5.75
CA GLN A 7 7.15 13.15 6.37
C GLN A 7 6.13 13.00 7.51
N ASN A 8 6.03 13.99 8.41
CA ASN A 8 5.04 13.96 9.50
C ASN A 8 3.59 13.88 8.99
N ASN A 9 3.29 14.43 7.80
CA ASN A 9 1.96 14.32 7.20
C ASN A 9 1.71 12.92 6.64
N VAL A 10 2.72 12.28 6.04
CA VAL A 10 2.63 10.89 5.56
C VAL A 10 2.43 9.93 6.72
N ASP A 11 3.19 10.08 7.80
CA ASP A 11 3.07 9.21 8.99
C ASP A 11 1.66 9.28 9.59
N ARG A 12 1.10 10.49 9.73
CA ARG A 12 -0.29 10.68 10.16
C ARG A 12 -1.31 10.07 9.21
N LEU A 13 -1.06 10.11 7.90
CA LEU A 13 -1.93 9.47 6.92
C LEU A 13 -1.91 7.95 7.08
N VAL A 14 -0.74 7.36 7.35
CA VAL A 14 -0.60 5.92 7.61
C VAL A 14 -1.40 5.50 8.85
N GLU A 15 -1.28 6.23 9.97
CA GLU A 15 -2.07 5.99 11.18
C GLU A 15 -3.59 6.03 10.92
N LEU A 16 -4.04 7.00 10.11
CA LEU A 16 -5.45 7.13 9.74
C LEU A 16 -5.93 5.99 8.84
N LEU A 17 -5.06 5.48 7.97
CA LEU A 17 -5.37 4.36 7.08
C LEU A 17 -5.51 3.06 7.88
N ASP A 18 -4.61 2.78 8.82
CA ASP A 18 -4.70 1.60 9.70
C ASP A 18 -6.05 1.56 10.45
N GLY A 19 -6.48 2.69 11.01
CA GLY A 19 -7.75 2.78 11.72
C GLY A 19 -9.01 2.70 10.83
N ARG A 20 -8.88 2.90 9.51
CA ARG A 20 -10.02 2.99 8.57
C ARG A 20 -10.14 1.77 7.66
N LEU A 21 -9.03 1.18 7.26
CA LEU A 21 -8.98 0.08 6.30
C LEU A 21 -9.39 -1.23 6.95
N LYS A 22 -9.90 -2.15 6.13
CA LYS A 22 -10.08 -3.52 6.61
C LYS A 22 -8.70 -4.17 6.80
N LYS A 23 -8.62 -5.13 7.71
CA LYS A 23 -7.40 -5.92 7.93
C LYS A 23 -6.78 -6.44 6.62
N SER A 24 -7.60 -7.01 5.73
CA SER A 24 -7.13 -7.50 4.42
C SER A 24 -6.59 -6.42 3.49
N GLU A 25 -7.06 -5.18 3.63
CA GLU A 25 -6.61 -4.04 2.82
C GLU A 25 -5.29 -3.49 3.39
N TRP A 26 -5.19 -3.43 4.72
CA TRP A 26 -3.96 -3.08 5.41
C TRP A 26 -2.83 -4.07 5.14
N GLU A 27 -3.08 -5.37 5.26
CA GLU A 27 -2.07 -6.41 5.00
C GLU A 27 -1.56 -6.39 3.55
N ILE A 28 -2.39 -5.99 2.58
CA ILE A 28 -1.95 -5.77 1.19
C ILE A 28 -1.05 -4.54 1.09
N LEU A 29 -1.36 -3.45 1.78
CA LEU A 29 -0.48 -2.28 1.83
C LEU A 29 0.86 -2.58 2.49
N VAL A 30 0.87 -3.38 3.55
CA VAL A 30 2.10 -3.84 4.20
C VAL A 30 2.93 -4.70 3.24
N ALA A 31 2.32 -5.66 2.56
CA ALA A 31 3.01 -6.48 1.56
C ALA A 31 3.61 -5.62 0.42
N LEU A 32 2.85 -4.67 -0.11
CA LEU A 32 3.35 -3.71 -1.11
C LEU A 32 4.43 -2.79 -0.55
N ALA A 33 4.37 -2.45 0.74
CA ALA A 33 5.40 -1.65 1.40
C ALA A 33 6.69 -2.44 1.55
N GLU A 34 6.64 -3.73 1.90
CA GLU A 34 7.82 -4.58 2.07
C GLU A 34 8.51 -4.94 0.74
N ALA A 35 7.76 -4.94 -0.36
CA ALA A 35 8.31 -5.19 -1.69
C ALA A 35 9.28 -4.07 -2.13
N ASP A 36 10.38 -4.48 -2.77
CA ASP A 36 11.33 -3.56 -3.40
C ASP A 36 10.96 -3.23 -4.86
N GLU A 37 10.09 -4.03 -5.47
CA GLU A 37 9.61 -3.92 -6.86
C GLU A 37 8.08 -4.11 -6.93
N PRO A 38 7.41 -3.67 -8.01
CA PRO A 38 5.98 -3.94 -8.21
C PRO A 38 5.68 -5.43 -8.12
N LEU A 39 4.59 -5.78 -7.43
CA LEU A 39 4.18 -7.17 -7.26
C LEU A 39 3.02 -7.50 -8.19
N THR A 40 3.08 -8.68 -8.79
CA THR A 40 1.93 -9.28 -9.47
C THR A 40 0.81 -9.63 -8.46
N GLU A 41 -0.42 -9.82 -8.95
CA GLU A 41 -1.53 -10.26 -8.08
C GLU A 41 -1.27 -11.63 -7.44
N ASP A 42 -0.52 -12.49 -8.12
CA ASP A 42 -0.11 -13.82 -7.63
C ASP A 42 0.90 -13.71 -6.48
N GLU A 43 1.95 -12.90 -6.65
CA GLU A 43 2.95 -12.66 -5.60
C GLU A 43 2.33 -12.01 -4.36
N LEU A 44 1.37 -11.09 -4.55
CA LEU A 44 0.60 -10.53 -3.44
C LEU A 44 -0.27 -11.57 -2.74
N ALA A 45 -0.87 -12.49 -3.50
CA ALA A 45 -1.66 -13.58 -2.95
C ALA A 45 -0.78 -14.51 -2.10
N GLU A 46 0.42 -14.83 -2.58
CA GLU A 46 1.41 -15.61 -1.83
C GLU A 46 1.88 -14.88 -0.56
N ALA A 47 2.24 -13.59 -0.67
CA ALA A 47 2.74 -12.79 0.45
C ALA A 47 1.71 -12.63 1.57
N THR A 48 0.44 -12.46 1.21
CA THR A 48 -0.64 -12.20 2.18
C THR A 48 -1.41 -13.46 2.59
N GLY A 49 -1.23 -14.58 1.88
CA GLY A 49 -2.02 -15.80 2.06
C GLY A 49 -3.47 -15.69 1.58
N TYR A 50 -3.80 -14.63 0.84
CA TYR A 50 -5.12 -14.43 0.24
C TYR A 50 -5.24 -15.13 -1.11
N THR A 51 -6.47 -15.19 -1.64
CA THR A 51 -6.68 -15.62 -3.03
C THR A 51 -6.42 -14.45 -3.97
N GLU A 52 -5.94 -14.71 -5.19
CA GLU A 52 -5.77 -13.70 -6.25
C GLU A 52 -7.05 -12.85 -6.42
N ARG A 53 -8.22 -13.49 -6.43
CA ARG A 53 -9.51 -12.78 -6.50
C ARG A 53 -9.73 -11.79 -5.36
N THR A 54 -9.27 -12.13 -4.15
CA THR A 54 -9.38 -11.25 -2.98
C THR A 54 -8.39 -10.10 -3.11
N VAL A 55 -7.13 -10.40 -3.47
CA VAL A 55 -6.09 -9.42 -3.73
C VAL A 55 -6.54 -8.41 -4.77
N SER A 56 -6.90 -8.86 -5.97
CA SER A 56 -7.37 -8.03 -7.08
C SER A 56 -8.48 -7.07 -6.63
N LYS A 57 -9.52 -7.62 -5.99
CA LYS A 57 -10.64 -6.81 -5.46
C LYS A 57 -10.19 -5.78 -4.43
N ARG A 58 -9.22 -6.11 -3.56
CA ARG A 58 -8.74 -5.20 -2.51
C ARG A 58 -7.82 -4.14 -3.07
N VAL A 59 -6.96 -4.48 -4.02
CA VAL A 59 -6.12 -3.52 -4.75
C VAL A 59 -7.02 -2.50 -5.46
N ASP A 60 -8.02 -2.95 -6.23
CA ASP A 60 -8.99 -2.05 -6.86
C ASP A 60 -9.71 -1.15 -5.84
N THR A 61 -10.16 -1.75 -4.73
CA THR A 61 -10.82 -1.02 -3.64
C THR A 61 -9.90 0.03 -3.02
N LEU A 62 -8.61 -0.28 -2.85
CA LEU A 62 -7.62 0.66 -2.35
C LEU A 62 -7.42 1.80 -3.36
N GLU A 63 -7.20 1.49 -4.64
CA GLU A 63 -7.07 2.49 -5.70
C GLU A 63 -8.26 3.47 -5.75
N GLU A 64 -9.49 2.97 -5.58
CA GLU A 64 -10.69 3.79 -5.49
C GLU A 64 -10.73 4.66 -4.21
N GLN A 65 -10.36 4.08 -3.06
CA GLN A 65 -10.45 4.75 -1.75
C GLN A 65 -9.39 5.85 -1.54
N VAL A 66 -8.18 5.67 -2.09
CA VAL A 66 -7.06 6.63 -1.94
C VAL A 66 -6.83 7.49 -3.19
N HIS A 67 -7.85 7.62 -4.05
CA HIS A 67 -7.81 8.44 -5.26
C HIS A 67 -6.61 8.14 -6.16
N GLY A 68 -6.46 6.86 -6.55
CA GLY A 68 -5.88 6.37 -7.81
C GLY A 68 -4.54 6.92 -8.33
N GLY A 69 -3.77 7.65 -7.53
CA GLY A 69 -2.54 8.27 -8.00
C GLY A 69 -1.57 8.78 -6.93
N THR A 70 -1.99 8.80 -5.66
CA THR A 70 -1.13 9.30 -4.58
C THR A 70 -0.45 8.19 -3.79
N LEU A 71 -1.10 7.03 -3.62
CA LEU A 71 -0.64 5.97 -2.72
C LEU A 71 -0.24 4.70 -3.47
N ILE A 72 -1.17 4.10 -4.21
CA ILE A 72 -0.90 2.94 -5.07
C ILE A 72 -0.82 3.42 -6.51
N GLN A 73 0.20 2.95 -7.21
CA GLN A 73 0.44 3.19 -8.63
C GLN A 73 0.62 1.85 -9.34
N ARG A 74 0.48 1.85 -10.67
CA ARG A 74 0.74 0.67 -11.50
C ARG A 74 1.93 0.94 -12.42
N ASP A 75 2.76 -0.07 -12.62
CA ASP A 75 3.84 -0.02 -13.61
C ASP A 75 3.29 -0.18 -15.04
N ASP A 76 4.20 -0.26 -16.03
CA ASP A 76 3.82 -0.43 -17.44
C ASP A 76 3.12 -1.78 -17.72
N ASP A 77 3.34 -2.78 -16.86
CA ASP A 77 2.75 -4.11 -16.93
C ASP A 77 1.43 -4.21 -16.14
N GLY A 78 1.04 -3.16 -15.42
CA GLY A 78 -0.20 -3.10 -14.64
C GLY A 78 -0.09 -3.63 -13.21
N ASN A 79 1.12 -3.90 -12.72
CA ASN A 79 1.39 -4.41 -11.38
C ASN A 79 1.34 -3.28 -10.35
N PRO A 80 0.61 -3.46 -9.23
CA PRO A 80 0.56 -2.46 -8.17
C PRO A 80 1.91 -2.31 -7.45
N TYR A 81 2.25 -1.06 -7.13
CA TYR A 81 3.31 -0.72 -6.20
C TYR A 81 2.90 0.48 -5.34
N LEU A 82 3.48 0.55 -4.14
CA LEU A 82 3.23 1.63 -3.21
C LEU A 82 4.22 2.78 -3.46
N HIS A 83 3.74 4.01 -3.37
CA HIS A 83 4.61 5.18 -3.49
C HIS A 83 5.72 5.13 -2.42
N PRO A 84 7.00 5.40 -2.77
CA PRO A 84 8.14 5.14 -1.86
C PRO A 84 8.05 5.80 -0.48
N GLN A 85 7.49 7.02 -0.41
CA GLN A 85 7.29 7.71 0.88
C GLN A 85 6.28 7.00 1.77
N PHE A 86 5.22 6.43 1.20
CA PHE A 86 4.23 5.66 1.94
C PHE A 86 4.76 4.28 2.33
N ALA A 87 5.52 3.62 1.44
CA ALA A 87 6.20 2.37 1.77
C ALA A 87 7.13 2.55 2.98
N ALA A 88 7.96 3.61 2.97
CA ALA A 88 8.83 3.92 4.09
C ALA A 88 8.08 4.20 5.40
N ALA A 89 6.95 4.91 5.34
CA ALA A 89 6.14 5.22 6.51
C ALA A 89 5.41 3.97 7.08
N ILE A 90 4.89 3.09 6.22
CA ILE A 90 4.27 1.82 6.65
C ILE A 90 5.31 0.90 7.31
N ARG A 91 6.50 0.75 6.70
CA ARG A 91 7.59 -0.04 7.30
C ARG A 91 8.00 0.48 8.68
N GLN A 92 7.94 1.80 8.91
CA GLN A 92 8.23 2.40 10.20
C GLN A 92 7.10 2.19 11.22
N TYR A 93 5.85 2.16 10.77
CA TYR A 93 4.68 1.96 11.63
C TYR A 93 4.54 0.52 12.13
N GLU A 94 4.89 -0.47 11.31
CA GLU A 94 4.85 -1.90 11.67
C GLU A 94 6.07 -2.38 12.48
N SER A 95 7.11 -1.54 12.64
CA SER A 95 8.36 -1.87 13.34
C SER A 95 8.30 -1.63 14.85
#